data_AF-A0A7V9P7M1-F1
#
_entry.id   AF-A0A7V9P7M1-F1
#
_cell.length_a   1.000
_cell.length_b   1.000
_cell.length_c   1.000
_cell.angle_alpha   90.00
_cell.angle_beta   90.00
_cell.angle_gamma   90.00
#
_symmetry.space_group_name_H-M   'P 1'
#
loop_
_entity.id
_entity.type
_entity.pdbx_description
1 polymer ?
#
loop_
_entity_poly.entity_id
_entity_poly.type
_entity_poly.pdbx_seq_one_letter_code
_entity_poly.pdbx_strand_id
1 'polypeptide(L)'
;MNKQSTVADIFRRALEMRRANPNSSLKDLKTQIVGEFGGSPFPPTYNLTIPELDNIAPEEDWTAGLSVVLRGIQTEDWTEIAHGIVLSLEQVENYPKQSGREDDPNKEWRNRHKGIADAEAKNLSKWMPEDLMSMAQRATKKKV
;
A
#
# COMPACT_ATOMS: atom_id res chain seq x y z
N MET A 1 23.42 -9.90 -2.99
CA MET A 1 22.95 -8.64 -3.62
C MET A 1 21.83 -8.11 -2.74
N ASN A 2 22.08 -7.06 -1.94
CA ASN A 2 21.02 -6.42 -1.15
C ASN A 2 20.05 -5.78 -2.13
N LYS A 3 18.85 -6.34 -2.23
CA LYS A 3 17.79 -5.83 -3.08
C LYS A 3 17.31 -4.52 -2.47
N GLN A 4 17.41 -3.42 -3.20
CA GLN A 4 16.93 -2.11 -2.75
C GLN A 4 15.41 -2.20 -2.53
N SER A 5 14.99 -2.04 -1.28
CA SER A 5 13.58 -2.13 -0.90
C SER A 5 12.82 -0.90 -1.39
N THR A 6 11.63 -1.10 -1.96
CA THR A 6 10.76 0.01 -2.34
C THR A 6 9.96 0.51 -1.15
N VAL A 7 9.39 1.72 -1.26
CA VAL A 7 8.49 2.29 -0.25
C VAL A 7 7.28 1.37 -0.02
N ALA A 8 6.73 0.78 -1.09
CA ALA A 8 5.66 -0.21 -1.02
C ALA A 8 6.07 -1.48 -0.25
N ASP A 9 7.30 -1.96 -0.43
CA ASP A 9 7.78 -3.15 0.30
C ASP A 9 7.93 -2.87 1.80
N ILE A 10 8.44 -1.69 2.17
CA ILE A 10 8.56 -1.27 3.56
C ILE A 10 7.17 -1.09 4.18
N PHE A 11 6.23 -0.50 3.44
CA PHE A 11 4.85 -0.34 3.91
C PHE A 11 4.15 -1.69 4.12
N ARG A 12 4.29 -2.62 3.17
CA ARG A 12 3.75 -3.98 3.30
C ARG A 12 4.32 -4.70 4.51
N ARG A 13 5.62 -4.55 4.75
CA ARG A 13 6.27 -5.11 5.92
C ARG A 13 5.78 -4.49 7.23
N ALA A 14 5.57 -3.18 7.26
CA ALA A 14 4.98 -2.48 8.41
C ALA A 14 3.56 -2.97 8.70
N LEU A 15 2.73 -3.21 7.68
CA LEU A 15 1.40 -3.82 7.83
C LEU A 15 1.47 -5.24 8.43
N GLU A 16 2.42 -6.06 8.00
CA GLU A 16 2.63 -7.40 8.56
C GLU A 16 3.01 -7.35 10.05
N MET A 17 3.97 -6.49 10.41
CA MET A 17 4.39 -6.28 11.80
C MET A 17 3.21 -5.83 12.67
N ARG A 18 2.37 -4.94 12.12
CA ARG A 18 1.19 -4.42 12.78
C ARG A 18 0.09 -5.46 12.95
N ARG A 19 -0.14 -6.31 11.95
CA ARG A 19 -1.07 -7.46 12.05
C ARG A 19 -0.60 -8.49 13.06
N ALA A 20 0.71 -8.73 13.13
CA ALA A 20 1.28 -9.64 14.11
C ALA A 20 1.15 -9.09 15.55
N ASN A 21 1.29 -7.77 15.73
CA ASN A 21 1.20 -7.12 17.03
C ASN A 21 0.29 -5.87 17.00
N PRO A 22 -1.05 -6.03 17.01
CA PRO A 22 -1.98 -4.90 16.85
C PRO A 22 -1.91 -3.84 17.98
N ASN A 23 -1.53 -4.26 19.18
CA ASN A 23 -1.44 -3.40 20.37
C ASN A 23 -0.05 -2.78 20.58
N SER A 24 0.91 -3.02 19.67
CA SER A 24 2.24 -2.43 19.75
C SER A 24 2.19 -0.90 19.65
N SER A 25 3.14 -0.19 20.26
CA SER A 25 3.25 1.25 20.08
C SER A 25 3.76 1.57 18.67
N LEU A 26 3.26 2.64 18.07
CA LEU A 26 3.79 3.16 16.80
C LEU A 26 5.28 3.54 16.89
N LYS A 27 5.76 3.88 18.10
CA LYS A 27 7.18 4.10 18.37
C LYS A 27 8.00 2.83 18.25
N ASP A 28 7.46 1.68 18.70
CA ASP A 28 8.14 0.40 18.63
C ASP A 28 8.19 -0.10 17.18
N LEU A 29 7.09 0.09 16.44
CA LEU A 29 7.02 -0.19 15.00
C LEU A 29 8.11 0.59 14.24
N LYS A 30 8.26 1.89 14.54
CA LYS A 30 9.31 2.73 13.96
C LYS A 30 10.71 2.14 14.21
N THR A 31 11.00 1.75 15.44
CA THR A 31 12.30 1.16 15.82
C THR A 31 12.54 -0.17 15.10
N GLN A 32 11.52 -1.01 14.92
CA GLN A 32 11.62 -2.26 14.17
C GLN A 32 11.91 -2.02 12.69
N ILE A 33 11.24 -1.05 12.06
CA ILE A 33 11.49 -0.67 10.66
C ILE A 33 12.92 -0.18 10.48
N VAL A 34 13.40 0.71 11.35
CA VAL A 34 14.79 1.20 11.29
C VAL A 34 15.79 0.07 11.55
N GLY A 35 15.49 -0.86 12.46
CA GLY A 35 16.35 -2.02 12.71
C GLY A 35 16.44 -2.99 11.53
N GLU A 36 15.35 -3.22 10.82
CA GLU A 36 15.29 -4.14 9.67
C GLU A 36 15.87 -3.52 8.39
N PHE A 37 15.61 -2.23 8.14
CA PHE A 37 15.98 -1.56 6.88
C PHE A 37 17.14 -0.57 7.00
N GLY A 38 17.53 -0.13 8.20
CA GLY A 38 18.53 0.93 8.41
C GLY A 38 19.93 0.65 7.84
N GLY A 39 20.26 -0.62 7.58
CA GLY A 39 21.51 -1.03 6.92
C GLY A 39 21.39 -1.26 5.41
N SER A 40 20.21 -1.02 4.84
CA SER A 40 19.93 -1.22 3.40
C SER A 40 20.05 0.09 2.62
N PRO A 41 20.27 0.00 1.29
CA PRO A 41 20.20 1.19 0.43
C PRO A 41 18.82 1.86 0.53
N PHE A 42 18.81 3.19 0.51
CA PHE A 42 17.56 3.96 0.57
C PHE A 42 16.61 3.63 -0.58
N PRO A 43 15.29 3.72 -0.37
CA PRO A 43 14.31 3.46 -1.42
C PRO A 43 14.46 4.44 -2.59
N PRO A 44 14.21 3.99 -3.83
CA PRO A 44 14.25 4.88 -4.98
C PRO A 44 13.01 5.79 -5.01
N THR A 45 13.21 7.06 -5.37
CA THR A 45 12.13 8.06 -5.44
C THR A 45 11.15 7.85 -6.59
N TYR A 46 11.57 7.16 -7.68
CA TYR A 46 10.69 6.91 -8.83
C TYR A 46 9.51 5.96 -8.52
N ASN A 47 9.54 5.27 -7.37
CA ASN A 47 8.49 4.38 -6.87
C ASN A 47 7.98 4.81 -5.48
N LEU A 48 7.82 6.12 -5.26
CA LEU A 48 7.25 6.69 -4.03
C LEU A 48 5.71 6.56 -4.04
N THR A 49 5.20 5.34 -3.89
CA THR A 49 3.76 5.07 -3.87
C THR A 49 3.42 3.97 -2.86
N ILE A 50 2.14 3.91 -2.46
CA ILE A 50 1.58 2.81 -1.65
C ILE A 50 0.40 2.21 -2.43
N PRO A 51 0.66 1.27 -3.35
CA PRO A 51 -0.37 0.67 -4.21
C PRO A 51 -1.51 0.02 -3.42
N GLU A 52 -1.21 -0.49 -2.22
CA GLU A 52 -2.17 -1.12 -1.32
C GLU A 52 -3.31 -0.17 -0.90
N LEU A 53 -3.05 1.14 -0.89
CA LEU A 53 -4.02 2.17 -0.53
C LEU A 53 -4.63 2.87 -1.75
N ASP A 54 -4.19 2.54 -2.97
CA ASP A 54 -4.72 3.12 -4.20
C ASP A 54 -6.16 2.62 -4.45
N ASN A 55 -6.50 1.36 -4.16
CA ASN A 55 -7.86 0.87 -4.45
C ASN A 55 -8.98 1.46 -3.55
N ILE A 56 -8.64 2.23 -2.52
CA ILE A 56 -9.59 2.85 -1.60
C ILE A 56 -9.55 4.35 -1.86
N ALA A 57 -10.68 4.95 -2.29
CA ALA A 57 -10.77 6.40 -2.41
C ALA A 57 -10.45 7.04 -1.03
N PRO A 58 -9.42 7.90 -0.93
CA PRO A 58 -9.03 8.46 0.35
C PRO A 58 -10.11 9.42 0.86
N GLU A 59 -10.63 9.17 2.07
CA GLU A 59 -11.32 10.20 2.86
C GLU A 59 -10.30 11.06 3.63
N GLU A 60 -9.10 10.53 3.89
CA GLU A 60 -7.92 11.25 4.35
C GLU A 60 -6.73 10.98 3.44
N ASP A 61 -5.89 11.99 3.26
CA ASP A 61 -4.74 11.97 2.38
C ASP A 61 -3.61 11.11 2.96
N TRP A 62 -3.67 9.79 2.74
CA TRP A 62 -2.61 8.85 3.10
C TRP A 62 -1.26 9.17 2.44
N THR A 63 -1.26 10.05 1.41
CA THR A 63 -0.05 10.55 0.77
C THR A 63 0.70 11.57 1.63
N ALA A 64 0.09 12.07 2.71
CA ALA A 64 0.76 12.96 3.67
C ALA A 64 2.08 12.34 4.19
N GLY A 65 2.07 11.03 4.49
CA GLY A 65 3.28 10.30 4.91
C GLY A 65 4.32 10.15 3.80
N LEU A 66 3.93 10.15 2.51
CA LEU A 66 4.87 10.05 1.39
C LEU A 66 5.79 11.28 1.30
N SER A 67 5.30 12.47 1.64
CA SER A 67 6.13 13.68 1.68
C SER A 67 7.25 13.58 2.73
N VAL A 68 6.96 12.95 3.87
CA VAL A 68 7.94 12.69 4.95
C VAL A 68 8.92 11.60 4.52
N VAL A 69 8.45 10.55 3.84
CA VAL A 69 9.33 9.52 3.26
C VAL A 69 10.27 10.13 2.21
N LEU A 70 9.76 10.98 1.32
CA LEU A 70 10.58 11.67 0.32
C LEU A 70 11.67 12.51 0.97
N ARG A 71 11.32 13.28 2.01
CA ARG A 71 12.28 14.06 2.77
C ARG A 71 13.36 13.17 3.37
N GLY A 72 12.97 12.07 4.01
CA GLY A 72 13.91 11.10 4.58
C GLY A 72 14.83 10.44 3.54
N ILE A 73 14.35 10.21 2.32
CA ILE A 73 15.19 9.71 1.22
C ILE A 73 16.20 10.79 0.79
N GLN A 74 15.78 12.06 0.71
CA GLN A 74 16.64 13.18 0.33
C GLN A 74 17.68 13.55 1.39
N THR A 75 17.34 13.36 2.67
CA THR A 75 18.21 13.62 3.82
C THR A 75 19.02 12.40 4.26
N GLU A 76 18.82 11.24 3.59
CA GLU A 76 19.44 9.97 3.94
C GLU A 76 19.18 9.54 5.39
N ASP A 77 17.96 9.79 5.88
CA ASP A 77 17.53 9.45 7.25
C ASP A 77 16.41 8.39 7.27
N TRP A 78 16.79 7.17 7.63
CA TRP A 78 15.86 6.06 7.86
C TRP A 78 14.83 6.34 8.97
N THR A 79 15.17 7.20 9.92
CA THR A 79 14.28 7.62 11.01
C THR A 79 13.12 8.45 10.48
N GLU A 80 13.35 9.29 9.47
CA GLU A 80 12.30 10.05 8.78
C GLU A 80 11.47 9.14 7.86
N ILE A 81 12.12 8.23 7.12
CA ILE A 81 11.42 7.26 6.27
C ILE A 81 10.46 6.41 7.11
N ALA A 82 10.94 5.83 8.21
CA ALA A 82 10.11 5.04 9.10
C ALA A 82 8.97 5.87 9.72
N HIS A 83 9.22 7.15 10.01
CA HIS A 83 8.18 8.04 10.53
C HIS A 83 7.06 8.30 9.50
N GLY A 84 7.41 8.55 8.24
CA GLY A 84 6.43 8.75 7.16
C GLY A 84 5.58 7.50 6.91
N ILE A 85 6.19 6.31 6.95
CA ILE A 85 5.49 5.02 6.84
C ILE A 85 4.50 4.83 7.98
N VAL A 86 4.93 5.08 9.23
CA VAL A 86 4.09 5.00 10.43
C VAL A 86 2.93 5.99 10.34
N LEU A 87 3.16 7.22 9.85
CA LEU A 87 2.11 8.23 9.70
C LEU A 87 1.04 7.79 8.71
N SER A 88 1.43 7.29 7.54
CA SER A 88 0.48 6.73 6.57
C SER A 88 -0.32 5.55 7.15
N LEU A 89 0.33 4.69 7.94
CA LEU A 89 -0.34 3.56 8.59
C LEU A 89 -1.32 4.02 9.68
N GLU A 90 -0.93 5.00 10.49
CA GLU A 90 -1.77 5.58 11.54
C GLU A 90 -3.04 6.21 10.95
N GLN A 91 -2.92 6.97 9.86
CA GLN A 91 -4.07 7.55 9.16
C GLN A 91 -5.03 6.45 8.67
N VAL A 92 -4.51 5.35 8.13
CA VAL A 92 -5.33 4.22 7.69
C VAL A 92 -6.04 3.52 8.85
N GLU A 93 -5.41 3.41 10.02
CA GLU A 93 -5.96 2.70 11.19
C GLU A 93 -6.89 3.54 12.06
N ASN A 94 -6.52 4.80 12.31
CA ASN A 94 -7.25 5.66 13.23
C ASN A 94 -8.49 6.25 12.58
N TYR A 95 -8.45 6.50 11.26
CA TYR A 95 -9.56 7.14 10.58
C TYR A 95 -10.86 6.32 10.63
N PRO A 96 -10.89 5.00 10.37
CA PRO A 96 -12.10 4.19 10.53
C PRO A 96 -12.69 4.24 11.94
N LYS A 97 -11.80 4.23 12.96
CA LYS A 97 -12.17 4.25 14.38
C LYS A 97 -12.72 5.62 14.80
N GLN A 98 -12.09 6.70 14.37
CA GLN A 98 -12.50 8.08 14.68
C GLN A 98 -13.75 8.51 13.91
N SER A 99 -13.93 7.99 12.70
CA SER A 99 -15.14 8.23 11.89
C SER A 99 -16.39 7.56 12.47
N GLY A 100 -16.24 6.63 13.43
CA GLY A 100 -17.36 5.89 14.04
C GLY A 100 -18.11 4.99 13.05
N ARG A 101 -17.44 4.56 11.97
CA ARG A 101 -18.05 3.97 10.77
C ARG A 101 -17.33 2.70 10.31
N GLU A 102 -16.80 1.94 11.28
CA GLU A 102 -16.06 0.69 11.07
C GLU A 102 -16.89 -0.37 10.31
N ASP A 103 -18.23 -0.29 10.42
CA ASP A 103 -19.16 -1.34 9.99
C ASP A 103 -20.19 -0.91 8.92
N ASP A 104 -19.96 0.11 8.09
CA ASP A 104 -21.01 0.60 7.15
C ASP A 104 -20.97 -0.08 5.75
N PRO A 105 -21.80 -1.10 5.48
CA PRO A 105 -21.88 -1.78 4.18
C PRO A 105 -22.40 -0.90 3.03
N ASN A 106 -22.92 0.30 3.30
CA ASN A 106 -23.44 1.22 2.28
C ASN A 106 -22.37 2.13 1.63
N LYS A 107 -21.10 2.06 2.06
CA LYS A 107 -20.00 2.86 1.46
C LYS A 107 -19.46 2.28 0.14
N GLU A 108 -20.37 1.78 -0.69
CA GLU A 108 -20.16 1.16 -2.01
C GLU A 108 -19.36 2.06 -2.99
N TRP A 109 -19.48 3.38 -2.84
CA TRP A 109 -18.79 4.40 -3.65
C TRP A 109 -17.25 4.46 -3.44
N ARG A 110 -16.72 3.87 -2.36
CA ARG A 110 -15.27 3.86 -2.05
C ARG A 110 -14.50 2.82 -2.84
N ASN A 111 -15.17 1.73 -3.20
CA ASN A 111 -14.60 0.69 -4.02
C ASN A 111 -14.71 1.16 -5.47
N ARG A 112 -13.59 1.67 -6.01
CA ARG A 112 -13.52 2.17 -7.38
C ARG A 112 -13.99 1.14 -8.41
N HIS A 113 -13.94 -0.17 -8.09
CA HIS A 113 -14.44 -1.24 -8.94
C HIS A 113 -15.94 -1.51 -8.79
N LYS A 114 -16.58 -1.24 -7.66
CA LYS A 114 -17.95 -1.74 -7.37
C LYS A 114 -19.04 -1.08 -8.23
N GLY A 115 -18.79 0.13 -8.76
CA GLY A 115 -19.68 0.82 -9.71
C GLY A 115 -19.32 0.60 -11.19
N ILE A 116 -18.14 0.07 -11.50
CA ILE A 116 -17.67 -0.17 -12.87
C ILE A 116 -17.49 -1.64 -13.20
N ALA A 117 -17.61 -2.57 -12.24
CA ALA A 117 -17.32 -3.99 -12.43
C ALA A 117 -18.09 -4.59 -13.62
N ASP A 118 -19.37 -4.27 -13.77
CA ASP A 118 -20.18 -4.73 -14.89
C ASP A 118 -19.77 -4.09 -16.22
N ALA A 119 -19.36 -2.82 -16.20
CA ALA A 119 -18.90 -2.10 -17.39
C ALA A 119 -17.48 -2.55 -17.80
N GLU A 120 -16.60 -2.78 -16.83
CA GLU A 120 -15.29 -3.40 -17.00
C GLU A 120 -15.46 -4.80 -17.57
N ALA A 121 -16.29 -5.67 -16.98
CA ALA A 121 -16.52 -7.02 -17.48
C ALA A 121 -17.04 -7.04 -18.93
N LYS A 122 -18.04 -6.21 -19.26
CA LYS A 122 -18.59 -6.11 -20.62
C LYS A 122 -17.60 -5.55 -21.64
N ASN A 123 -16.78 -4.58 -21.25
CA ASN A 123 -15.74 -4.06 -22.13
C ASN A 123 -14.56 -5.02 -22.24
N LEU A 124 -14.17 -5.68 -21.15
CA LEU A 124 -13.10 -6.67 -21.15
C LEU A 124 -13.42 -7.80 -22.13
N SER A 125 -14.66 -8.32 -22.15
CA SER A 125 -15.08 -9.34 -23.12
C SER A 125 -15.16 -8.82 -24.56
N LYS A 126 -15.41 -7.51 -24.75
CA LYS A 126 -15.46 -6.88 -26.08
C LYS A 126 -14.07 -6.62 -26.66
N TRP A 127 -13.10 -6.27 -25.82
CA TRP A 127 -11.73 -5.92 -26.23
C TRP A 127 -10.75 -7.09 -26.11
N MET A 128 -11.03 -8.08 -25.25
CA MET A 128 -10.34 -9.37 -25.18
C MET A 128 -11.33 -10.50 -25.47
N PRO A 129 -11.37 -10.98 -26.74
CA PRO A 129 -12.10 -12.19 -27.10
C PRO A 129 -11.65 -13.39 -26.27
N GLU A 130 -12.52 -14.39 -26.14
CA GLU A 130 -12.28 -15.61 -25.35
C GLU A 130 -10.99 -16.35 -25.74
N ASP A 131 -10.59 -16.28 -27.00
CA ASP A 131 -9.33 -16.84 -27.49
C ASP A 131 -8.09 -16.15 -26.88
N LEU A 132 -8.12 -14.82 -26.72
CA LEU A 132 -7.02 -14.08 -26.09
C LEU A 132 -7.01 -14.30 -24.57
N MET A 133 -8.18 -14.38 -23.94
CA MET A 133 -8.31 -14.69 -22.50
C MET A 133 -7.78 -16.09 -22.20
N SER A 134 -8.13 -17.08 -23.01
CA SER A 134 -7.66 -18.46 -22.85
C SER A 134 -6.16 -18.59 -23.14
N MET A 135 -5.61 -17.80 -24.07
CA MET A 135 -4.15 -17.68 -24.25
C MET A 135 -3.46 -17.03 -23.04
N ALA A 136 -4.02 -15.95 -22.49
CA ALA A 136 -3.47 -15.27 -21.30
C ALA A 136 -3.48 -16.16 -20.06
N GLN A 137 -4.56 -16.91 -19.83
CA GLN A 137 -4.68 -17.90 -18.77
C GLN A 137 -3.68 -19.06 -18.93
N ARG A 138 -3.42 -19.51 -20.17
CA ARG A 138 -2.38 -20.50 -20.48
C ARG A 138 -0.97 -19.94 -20.21
N ALA A 139 -0.71 -18.67 -20.52
CA ALA A 139 0.58 -18.03 -20.30
C ALA A 139 0.90 -17.83 -18.81
N THR A 140 -0.10 -17.52 -17.98
CA THR A 140 0.06 -17.42 -16.51
C THR A 140 0.29 -18.78 -15.87
N LYS A 141 -0.41 -19.84 -16.31
CA LYS A 141 -0.17 -21.22 -15.85
C LYS A 141 1.20 -21.78 -16.21
N LYS A 142 1.85 -21.27 -17.26
CA LYS A 142 3.17 -21.71 -17.72
C LYS A 142 4.34 -21.03 -16.98
N LYS A 143 4.05 -20.04 -16.13
CA LYS A 143 5.02 -19.31 -15.30
C LYS A 143 5.10 -19.80 -13.84
N VAL A 144 4.43 -20.91 -13.53
CA VAL A 144 4.62 -21.71 -12.31
C VAL A 144 5.43 -22.94 -12.69
#